data_AF-A0A101TCY9-F1
#
_entry.id   AF-A0A101TCY9-F1
#
_cell.length_a   1.000
_cell.length_b   1.000
_cell.length_c   1.000
_cell.angle_alpha   90.00
_cell.angle_beta   90.00
_cell.angle_gamma   90.00
#
_symmetry.space_group_name_H-M   'P 1'
#
loop_
_entity.id
_entity.type
_entity.pdbx_description
1 polymer ?
#
loop_
_entity_poly.entity_id
_entity_poly.type
_entity_poly.pdbx_seq_one_letter_code
_entity_poly.pdbx_strand_id
1 'polypeptide(L)' 'MRGLTEGPRPTCSRQQATPVQAAFRAAYHLPPVNAVAVGTDNPDHLRELTNAQSFAVDEEAVRHYRSLLRNRRQE' A
#
# COMPACT_ATOMS: atom_id res chain seq x y z
N MET A 1 -33.86 -21.71 -3.27
CA MET A 1 -32.44 -22.05 -3.51
C MET A 1 -31.63 -20.77 -3.41
N ARG A 2 -30.45 -20.87 -2.76
CA ARG A 2 -29.67 -19.82 -2.07
C ARG A 2 -29.56 -18.47 -2.78
N GLY A 3 -29.92 -17.41 -2.05
CA GLY A 3 -29.47 -16.05 -2.33
C GLY A 3 -27.96 -15.94 -2.05
N LEU A 4 -27.22 -15.51 -3.06
CA LEU A 4 -25.83 -15.11 -2.93
C LEU A 4 -25.83 -13.71 -2.31
N THR A 5 -25.58 -13.65 -1.00
CA THR A 5 -25.21 -12.41 -0.33
C THR A 5 -23.86 -11.98 -0.86
N GLU A 6 -23.84 -11.09 -1.86
CA GLU A 6 -22.65 -10.29 -2.14
C GLU A 6 -22.41 -9.43 -0.90
N GLY A 7 -21.48 -9.87 -0.04
CA GLY A 7 -20.94 -9.05 1.02
C GLY A 7 -20.41 -7.74 0.44
N PRO A 8 -20.37 -6.66 1.23
CA PRO A 8 -19.97 -5.35 0.73
C PRO A 8 -18.60 -5.47 0.04
N ARG A 9 -18.56 -5.18 -1.26
CA ARG A 9 -17.32 -5.01 -2.01
C ARG A 9 -16.44 -4.04 -1.22
N PRO A 10 -15.14 -4.31 -1.02
CA PRO A 10 -14.27 -3.36 -0.34
C PRO A 10 -14.35 -2.07 -1.13
N THR A 11 -15.01 -1.07 -0.55
CA THR A 11 -15.02 0.27 -1.08
C THR A 11 -13.58 0.73 -0.94
N CYS A 12 -12.85 0.79 -2.05
CA CYS A 12 -11.60 1.52 -2.12
C CYS A 12 -11.97 3.00 -1.94
N SER A 13 -12.26 3.39 -0.70
CA SER A 13 -12.26 4.77 -0.30
C SER A 13 -10.84 5.23 -0.57
N ARG A 14 -10.71 6.13 -1.54
CA ARG A 14 -9.45 6.79 -1.86
C ARG A 14 -9.04 7.55 -0.60
N GLN A 15 -8.28 6.88 0.27
CA GLN A 15 -7.89 7.43 1.56
C GLN A 15 -7.03 8.66 1.29
N GLN A 16 -7.29 9.74 2.03
CA GLN A 16 -6.50 10.97 1.96
C GLN A 16 -5.15 10.72 2.65
N ALA A 17 -4.29 9.96 2.00
CA ALA A 17 -2.92 9.72 2.42
C ALA A 17 -2.00 10.73 1.73
N THR A 18 -0.99 11.22 2.45
CA THR A 18 0.10 11.98 1.82
C THR A 18 0.89 11.05 0.88
N PRO A 19 1.58 11.58 -0.14
CA PRO A 19 2.41 10.76 -1.03
C PRO A 19 3.44 9.90 -0.29
N VAL A 20 3.99 10.43 0.81
CA VAL A 20 4.95 9.72 1.66
C VAL A 20 4.30 8.54 2.38
N GLN A 21 3.10 8.74 2.94
CA GLN A 21 2.35 7.67 3.59
C GLN A 21 1.96 6.55 2.61
N ALA A 22 1.52 6.93 1.40
CA ALA A 22 1.19 5.98 0.34
C ALA A 22 2.43 5.19 -0.11
N ALA A 23 3.56 5.87 -0.32
CA ALA A 23 4.82 5.22 -0.71
C ALA A 23 5.33 4.27 0.38
N PHE A 24 5.31 4.69 1.65
CA PHE A 24 5.73 3.86 2.77
C PHE A 24 4.87 2.61 2.91
N ARG A 25 3.54 2.77 2.80
CA ARG A 25 2.62 1.64 2.88
C ARG A 25 2.78 0.68 1.69
N ALA A 26 3.00 1.21 0.49
CA ALA A 26 3.27 0.42 -0.70
C ALA A 26 4.61 -0.34 -0.61
N ALA A 27 5.63 0.22 0.06
CA ALA A 27 6.95 -0.40 0.21
C ALA A 27 6.90 -1.80 0.86
N TYR A 28 5.98 -2.03 1.80
CA TYR A 28 5.76 -3.36 2.39
C TYR A 28 5.34 -4.43 1.37
N HIS A 29 4.80 -4.02 0.22
CA HIS A 29 4.22 -4.92 -0.77
C HIS A 29 5.08 -5.02 -2.05
N LEU A 30 6.20 -4.29 -2.09
CA LEU A 30 7.00 -4.01 -3.28
C LEU A 30 8.51 -4.11 -3.01
N PRO A 31 9.13 -5.31 -2.89
CA PRO A 31 8.62 -6.69 -2.75
C PRO A 31 7.95 -6.96 -1.38
N PRO A 32 7.28 -8.11 -1.16
CA PRO A 32 6.62 -8.38 0.11
C PRO A 32 7.67 -8.53 1.21
N VAL A 33 7.70 -7.59 2.14
CA VAL A 33 8.66 -7.54 3.25
C VAL A 33 7.93 -7.40 4.58
N ASN A 34 8.47 -8.02 5.63
CA ASN A 34 7.88 -7.96 6.97
C ASN A 34 8.22 -6.67 7.71
N ALA A 35 9.30 -5.98 7.30
CA ALA A 35 9.77 -4.75 7.93
C ALA A 35 10.40 -3.81 6.89
N VAL A 36 10.21 -2.51 7.09
CA VAL A 36 10.85 -1.43 6.31
C VAL A 36 11.64 -0.55 7.27
N ALA A 37 12.95 -0.48 7.07
CA ALA A 37 13.80 0.44 7.84
C ALA A 37 13.61 1.87 7.30
N VAL A 38 13.28 2.80 8.18
CA VAL A 38 13.16 4.24 7.86
C VAL A 38 14.14 5.04 8.71
N GLY A 39 14.94 5.87 8.07
CA GLY A 39 15.77 6.86 8.75
C GLY A 39 15.04 8.20 8.74
N THR A 40 14.80 8.77 9.92
CA THR A 40 14.31 10.14 10.04
C THR A 40 14.93 10.81 11.25
N ASP A 41 15.28 12.07 11.10
CA ASP A 41 15.77 12.97 12.14
C ASP A 41 14.63 13.79 12.78
N ASN A 42 13.41 13.66 12.26
CA ASN A 42 12.23 14.39 12.72
C ASN A 42 11.19 13.42 13.34
N PRO A 43 10.88 13.55 14.65
CA PRO A 43 9.92 12.67 15.32
C PRO A 43 8.49 12.81 14.79
N ASP A 44 8.08 13.97 14.27
CA ASP A 44 6.75 14.15 13.69
C ASP A 44 6.60 13.38 12.37
N HIS A 45 7.68 13.28 11.59
CA HIS A 45 7.70 12.49 10.36
C HIS A 45 7.57 11.00 10.65
N LEU A 46 8.21 10.51 11.73
CA LEU A 46 8.04 9.12 12.17
C LEU A 46 6.59 8.83 12.58
N ARG A 47 5.91 9.80 13.22
CA ARG A 47 4.50 9.66 13.59
C ARG A 47 3.61 9.58 12.36
N GLU A 48 3.88 10.40 11.34
CA GLU A 48 3.15 10.38 10.06
C GLU A 48 3.25 9.00 9.37
N LEU A 49 4.45 8.42 9.34
CA LEU A 49 4.71 7.08 8.79
C LEU A 49 4.02 5.97 9.60
N THR A 50 4.04 6.09 10.93
CA THR A 50 3.34 5.14 11.81
C THR A 50 1.83 5.17 11.56
N ASN A 51 1.25 6.37 11.43
CA ASN A 51 -0.17 6.54 11.11
C ASN A 51 -0.53 5.92 9.76
N ALA A 52 0.40 5.89 8.80
CA ALA A 52 0.18 5.28 7.50
C ALA A 52 -0.09 3.78 7.56
N GLN A 53 0.26 3.11 8.66
CA GLN A 53 -0.03 1.69 8.86
C GLN A 53 -1.54 1.40 8.98
N SER A 54 -2.35 2.42 9.29
CA SER A 54 -3.81 2.31 9.29
C SER A 54 -4.42 2.30 7.89
N PHE A 55 -3.69 2.74 6.85
CA PHE A 55 -4.24 2.82 5.51
C PHE A 55 -4.28 1.45 4.81
N ALA A 56 -5.40 1.19 4.13
CA ALA A 56 -5.51 0.03 3.25
C ALA A 56 -4.67 0.25 1.97
N VAL A 57 -4.05 -0.82 1.48
CA VAL A 57 -3.31 -0.80 0.22
C VAL A 57 -4.21 -1.27 -0.89
N ASP A 58 -4.17 -0.56 -2.00
CA ASP A 58 -4.74 -1.05 -3.24
C ASP A 58 -3.83 -2.16 -3.81
N GLU A 59 -4.20 -3.40 -3.54
CA GLU A 59 -3.48 -4.59 -4.01
C GLU A 59 -3.48 -4.72 -5.54
N GLU A 60 -4.47 -4.17 -6.23
CA GLU A 60 -4.51 -4.16 -7.69
C GLU A 60 -3.48 -3.19 -8.25
N ALA A 61 -3.39 -1.98 -7.69
CA ALA A 61 -2.37 -1.00 -8.04
C ALA A 61 -0.96 -1.56 -7.81
N VAL A 62 -0.73 -2.26 -6.68
CA VAL A 62 0.55 -2.91 -6.40
C VAL A 62 0.87 -4.02 -7.40
N ARG A 63 -0.09 -4.91 -7.69
CA ARG A 63 0.11 -5.99 -8.68
C ARG A 63 0.45 -5.43 -10.06
N HIS A 64 -0.25 -4.38 -10.48
CA HIS A 64 0.00 -3.70 -11.74
C HIS A 64 1.41 -3.10 -11.77
N TYR A 65 1.81 -2.38 -10.72
CA TYR A 65 3.15 -1.80 -10.63
C TYR A 65 4.26 -2.86 -10.62
N ARG A 66 4.05 -4.01 -9.97
CA ARG A 66 4.98 -5.16 -10.02
C ARG A 66 5.11 -5.74 -11.43
N SER A 67 4.03 -5.76 -12.21
CA SER A 67 4.07 -6.19 -13.62
C SER A 67 4.97 -5.27 -14.45
N LEU A 68 4.81 -3.95 -14.29
CA LEU A 68 5.65 -2.96 -14.97
C LEU A 68 7.14 -3.11 -14.61
N LEU A 69 7.47 -3.32 -13.32
CA LEU A 69 8.83 -3.56 -12.86
C LEU A 69 9.43 -4.89 -13.37
N ARG A 70 8.60 -5.89 -13.67
CA ARG A 70 9.06 -7.14 -14.30
C ARG A 70 9.38 -6.92 -15.77
N ASN A 71 8.48 -6.26 -16.50
CA ASN A 71 8.67 -5.98 -17.93
C ASN A 71 9.92 -5.13 -18.17
N ARG A 72 10.14 -4.08 -17.37
CA ARG A 72 11.34 -3.23 -17.45
C ARG A 72 12.65 -3.96 -17.19
N ARG A 73 12.65 -5.05 -16.40
CA ARG A 73 13.85 -5.83 -16.11
C ARG A 73 14.20 -6.85 -17.20
N GLN A 74 13.31 -7.05 -18.17
CA GLN A 74 13.49 -7.99 -19.28
C GLN A 74 13.93 -7.29 -20.59
N GLU A 75 14.11 -5.97 -20.55
CA GLU A 75 14.74 -5.13 -21.57
C GLU A 75 16.23 -4.95 -21.26
#